data_AF-A0AAW5KKT9-F1
#
_entry.id   AF-A0AAW5KKT9-F1
#
_cell.length_a   1.000
_cell.length_b   1.000
_cell.length_c   1.000
_cell.angle_alpha   90.00
_cell.angle_beta   90.00
_cell.angle_gamma   90.00
#
_symmetry.space_group_name_H-M   'P 1'
#
loop_
_entity.id
_entity.type
_entity.pdbx_description
1 polymer ?
#
loop_
_entity_poly.entity_id
_entity_poly.type
_entity_poly.pdbx_seq_one_letter_code
_entity_poly.pdbx_strand_id
1 'polypeptide(L)' 'MEERMVAGLQDALAAHPGEDLVIGTHGTALCVLIHHFVPAFGLEQFAEMVEKLPWAVCMAFEEGRFSGWEVADISF' A
#
# COMPACT_ATOMS: atom_id res chain seq x y z
N MET A 1 -5.77 14.56 -3.30
CA MET A 1 -5.73 13.77 -2.04
C MET A 1 -4.66 12.70 -2.12
N GLU A 2 -4.71 11.86 -3.16
CA GLU A 2 -3.67 10.89 -3.52
C GLU A 2 -2.24 11.46 -3.45
N GLU A 3 -1.96 12.57 -4.14
CA GLU A 3 -0.62 13.20 -4.16
C GLU A 3 -0.04 13.46 -2.76
N ARG A 4 -0.87 13.90 -1.81
CA ARG A 4 -0.44 14.15 -0.43
C ARG A 4 -0.11 12.84 0.30
N MET A 5 -0.85 11.77 0.01
CA MET A 5 -0.60 10.46 0.60
C MET A 5 0.69 9.85 0.06
N VAL A 6 0.90 9.94 -1.26
CA VAL A 6 2.13 9.48 -1.91
C VAL A 6 3.34 10.27 -1.41
N ALA A 7 3.23 11.59 -1.31
CA ALA A 7 4.31 12.43 -0.75
C ALA A 7 4.64 12.02 0.69
N GLY A 8 3.63 11.85 1.55
CA GLY A 8 3.86 11.41 2.94
C GLY A 8 4.48 10.02 3.05
N LEU A 9 4.12 9.09 2.15
CA LEU A 9 4.76 7.79 2.06
C LEU A 9 6.22 7.90 1.62
N GLN A 10 6.51 8.70 0.59
CA GLN A 10 7.88 8.92 0.10
C GLN A 10 8.76 9.56 1.18
N ASP A 11 8.24 10.53 1.92
CA ASP A 11 8.93 11.15 3.06
C ASP A 11 9.25 10.11 4.15
N ALA A 12 8.30 9.22 4.47
CA ALA A 12 8.51 8.16 5.45
C ALA A 12 9.56 7.15 4.99
N LEU A 13 9.52 6.71 3.73
CA LEU A 13 10.52 5.82 3.13
C LEU A 13 11.93 6.45 3.16
N ALA A 14 12.03 7.75 2.86
CA ALA A 14 13.30 8.47 2.89
C ALA A 14 13.84 8.66 4.31
N ALA A 15 12.96 8.81 5.30
CA ALA A 15 13.34 8.96 6.71
C ALA A 15 13.80 7.64 7.36
N HIS A 16 13.38 6.49 6.84
CA HIS A 16 13.63 5.16 7.41
C HIS A 16 14.26 4.20 6.39
N PRO A 17 15.48 4.48 5.90
CA PRO A 17 16.11 3.65 4.88
C PRO A 17 16.49 2.27 5.42
N GLY A 18 16.00 1.22 4.76
CA GLY A 18 16.31 -0.18 5.11
C GLY A 18 15.51 -0.75 6.28
N GLU A 19 14.48 -0.03 6.74
CA GLU A 19 13.54 -0.51 7.77
C GLU A 19 12.21 -0.91 7.13
N ASP A 20 11.52 -1.87 7.78
CA ASP A 20 10.13 -2.21 7.43
C ASP A 20 9.16 -1.24 8.13
N LEU A 21 8.32 -0.56 7.35
CA LEU A 21 7.32 0.37 7.85
C LEU A 21 5.93 -0.25 7.83
N VAL A 22 5.24 -0.22 8.98
CA VAL A 22 3.83 -0.65 9.08
C VAL A 22 2.92 0.57 9.11
N ILE A 23 2.02 0.68 8.12
CA ILE A 23 1.09 1.80 8.00
C ILE A 23 -0.34 1.31 8.22
N GLY A 24 -0.97 1.78 9.30
CA GLY A 24 -2.41 1.62 9.53
C GLY A 24 -3.20 2.73 8.85
N THR A 25 -4.15 2.38 7.98
CA THR A 25 -5.01 3.36 7.28
C THR A 25 -6.40 2.78 7.00
N HIS A 26 -7.29 3.59 6.42
CA HIS A 26 -8.61 3.14 5.96
C HIS A 26 -8.50 2.37 4.64
N GLY A 27 -9.34 1.35 4.43
CA GLY A 27 -9.31 0.52 3.21
C GLY A 27 -9.38 1.32 1.91
N THR A 28 -10.23 2.35 1.83
CA THR A 28 -10.31 3.20 0.63
C THR A 28 -9.02 4.00 0.40
N ALA A 29 -8.40 4.51 1.46
CA ALA A 29 -7.13 5.23 1.36
C ALA A 29 -6.00 4.28 0.91
N LEU A 30 -5.96 3.07 1.46
CA LEU A 30 -5.03 2.03 1.01
C LEU A 30 -5.21 1.73 -0.49
N CYS A 31 -6.45 1.56 -0.97
CA CYS A 31 -6.70 1.27 -2.38
C CYS A 31 -6.29 2.39 -3.33
N VAL A 32 -6.48 3.65 -2.94
CA VAL A 32 -5.96 4.80 -3.73
C VAL A 32 -4.44 4.73 -3.82
N LEU A 33 -3.77 4.38 -2.72
CA LEU A 33 -2.32 4.25 -2.67
C LEU A 33 -1.83 3.07 -3.52
N ILE A 34 -2.48 1.90 -3.44
CA ILE A 34 -2.14 0.74 -4.28
C ILE A 34 -2.35 1.06 -5.75
N HIS A 35 -3.48 1.68 -6.11
CA HIS A 35 -3.79 2.05 -7.50
C HIS A 35 -2.74 2.98 -8.11
N HIS A 36 -2.18 3.90 -7.31
CA HIS A 36 -1.10 4.79 -7.76
C HIS A 36 0.12 4.03 -8.28
N PHE A 37 0.54 2.98 -7.57
CA PHE A 37 1.72 2.17 -7.93
C PHE A 37 1.37 1.00 -8.87
N VAL A 38 0.13 0.54 -8.83
CA VAL A 38 -0.38 -0.62 -9.56
C VAL A 38 -1.67 -0.21 -10.26
N PRO A 39 -1.60 0.44 -11.44
CA PRO A 39 -2.80 0.93 -12.15
C PRO A 39 -3.78 -0.19 -12.53
N ALA A 40 -3.32 -1.44 -12.59
CA ALA A 40 -4.16 -2.62 -12.80
C ALA A 40 -5.05 -2.97 -11.59
N PHE A 41 -4.74 -2.46 -10.39
CA PHE A 41 -5.59 -2.59 -9.22
C PHE A 41 -6.82 -1.68 -9.38
N GLY A 42 -7.99 -2.25 -9.63
CA GLY A 42 -9.22 -1.53 -9.90
C GLY A 42 -10.36 -1.90 -8.97
N LEU A 43 -11.59 -1.70 -9.46
CA LEU A 43 -12.81 -1.88 -8.67
C LEU A 43 -13.04 -3.36 -8.29
N GLU A 44 -12.63 -4.31 -9.12
CA GLU A 44 -12.78 -5.74 -8.86
C GLU A 44 -11.90 -6.16 -7.68
N GLN A 45 -10.62 -5.76 -7.68
CA GLN A 45 -9.71 -6.05 -6.58
C GLN A 45 -10.13 -5.33 -5.29
N PHE A 46 -10.69 -4.13 -5.39
CA PHE A 46 -11.30 -3.43 -4.26
C PHE A 46 -12.46 -4.24 -3.66
N ALA A 47 -13.36 -4.76 -4.49
CA ALA A 47 -14.50 -5.55 -4.02
C ALA A 47 -14.04 -6.83 -3.30
N GLU A 48 -13.06 -7.55 -3.87
CA GLU A 48 -12.47 -8.74 -3.25
C GLU A 48 -11.79 -8.46 -1.91
N MET A 49 -11.16 -7.28 -1.77
CA MET A 49 -10.56 -6.85 -0.50
C MET A 49 -11.62 -6.64 0.59
N VAL A 50 -12.73 -5.95 0.28
CA VAL A 50 -13.72 -5.55 1.29
C VAL A 50 -14.32 -6.76 2.01
N GLU A 51 -14.40 -7.90 1.34
CA GLU A 51 -14.87 -9.16 1.91
C GLU A 51 -13.87 -9.83 2.87
N LYS A 52 -12.59 -9.41 2.85
CA LYS A 52 -11.47 -10.05 3.54
C LYS A 52 -10.87 -9.18 4.65
N LEU A 53 -11.65 -8.32 5.29
CA LEU A 53 -11.16 -7.47 6.37
C LEU A 53 -10.95 -8.26 7.68
N PRO A 54 -9.84 -8.02 8.42
CA PRO A 54 -8.75 -7.09 8.10
C PRO A 54 -7.90 -7.57 6.93
N TRP A 55 -7.47 -6.63 6.09
CA TRP A 55 -6.65 -6.91 4.91
C TRP A 55 -5.33 -6.14 5.00
N ALA A 56 -4.24 -6.79 4.63
CA ALA A 56 -2.90 -6.20 4.62
C ALA A 56 -2.18 -6.53 3.31
N VAL A 57 -1.32 -5.61 2.90
CA VAL A 57 -0.44 -5.78 1.75
C VAL A 57 0.97 -5.40 2.13
N CYS A 58 1.95 -6.08 1.54
CA CYS A 58 3.35 -5.70 1.60
C CYS A 58 3.72 -5.04 0.27
N MET A 59 4.35 -3.86 0.34
CA MET A 59 4.85 -3.14 -0.84
C MET A 59 6.35 -2.97 -0.68
N ALA A 60 7.10 -3.38 -1.71
CA ALA A 60 8.55 -3.30 -1.74
C ALA A 60 8.99 -2.03 -2.48
N PHE A 61 10.02 -1.39 -1.93
CA PHE A 61 10.64 -0.20 -2.52
C PHE A 61 12.17 -0.38 -2.56
N GLU A 62 12.74 -0.18 -3.75
CA GLU A 62 14.19 -0.17 -3.98
C GLU A 62 14.63 1.25 -4.34
N GLU A 63 15.56 1.82 -3.58
CA GLU A 63 16.03 3.21 -3.77
C GLU A 63 14.87 4.23 -3.85
N GLY A 64 13.82 4.01 -3.05
CA GLY A 64 12.62 4.85 -3.02
C GLY A 64 11.65 4.64 -4.19
N ARG A 65 11.89 3.66 -5.06
CA ARG A 65 11.03 3.31 -6.19
C ARG A 65 10.28 2.02 -5.92
N PHE A 66 9.02 1.99 -6.29
CA PHE A 66 8.19 0.79 -6.18
C PHE A 66 8.78 -0.36 -7.01
N SER A 67 8.99 -1.52 -6.38
CA SER A 67 9.55 -2.72 -7.03
C SER A 67 8.57 -3.90 -7.04
N GLY A 68 7.55 -3.91 -6.17
CA GLY A 68 6.53 -4.95 -6.17
C GLY A 68 5.58 -4.85 -5.00
N TRP A 69 4.55 -5.70 -5.02
CA TRP A 69 3.61 -5.83 -3.91
C TRP A 69 2.98 -7.21 -3.87
N GLU A 70 2.52 -7.60 -2.69
CA GLU A 70 1.78 -8.84 -2.47
C GLU A 70 0.76 -8.69 -1.33
N VAL A 71 -0.24 -9.57 -1.33
CA VAL A 71 -1.20 -9.65 -0.21
C VAL A 71 -0.52 -10.39 0.93
N ALA A 72 -0.50 -9.78 2.11
CA ALA A 72 0.03 -10.41 3.31
C ALA A 72 -1.04 -11.30 3.95
N ASP A 73 -0.67 -12.53 4.28
CA ASP A 73 -1.53 -13.41 5.08
C ASP A 73 -1.45 -12.97 6.55
N ILE A 74 -2.59 -12.48 7.06
CA ILE A 74 -2.73 -12.02 8.45
C ILE A 74 -3.79 -12.84 9.20
N SER A 75 -4.09 -14.04 8.71
CA SER A 75 -5.00 -14.97 9.36
C SER A 75 -4.37 -15.47 10.67
N PHE A 76 -4.98 -15.14 11.82
CA PHE A 76 -4.57 -15.61 13.14
C PHE A 76 -5.25 -16.94 13.52
#